data_AF-A0A0B1Q4Z6-F1
#
_entry.id   AF-A0A0B1Q4Z6-F1
#
_cell.length_a   1.000
_cell.length_b   1.000
_cell.length_c   1.000
_cell.angle_alpha   90.00
_cell.angle_beta   90.00
_cell.angle_gamma   90.00
#
_symmetry.space_group_name_H-M   'P 1'
#
loop_
_entity.id
_entity.type
_entity.pdbx_description
1 polymer ?
#
loop_
_entity_poly.entity_id
_entity_poly.type
_entity_poly.pdbx_seq_one_letter_code
_entity_poly.pdbx_strand_id
1 'polypeptide(L)'
;MVQRGFVVLPVKLDDWLKRLQTDAEDCLYPGSDIEGIAKEAQRSLQLQDYFHPVVVGEGAGGLLAYAAVADSPDATMAGGIAITPAATLATTLPICDGAKSTKTDSGYSYDLSAELPEPFRIVAADRPTGMSDAHHRAHFIQAGDPPAQIAAAVDASADLADRDATAMPVIVAKAQGTPKAVAIFFSGDGGWRDLDKSIGDWLSQNGVEVLGVDSLRYFWSEKSPQQMGDDIGAILDNAMVPDGIPVAMMGYSFGADTLPFAWNSIPAGWRDRTSIIALLAPSLETGFEISIGGWFGMSTGEKPVVPQIAALPADKVLCVFGEEEGADSACTQPELARLRKIQTTGGHHFDGDYDALAARLLAAMTGAGT
;
A
#
# COMPACT_ATOMS: atom_id res chain seq x y z
N MET A 1 -23.90 6.35 -9.46
CA MET A 1 -22.43 6.49 -9.48
C MET A 1 -21.97 7.55 -10.50
N VAL A 2 -22.17 7.38 -11.81
CA VAL A 2 -21.72 8.40 -12.81
C VAL A 2 -22.26 9.80 -12.54
N GLN A 3 -23.54 9.94 -12.16
CA GLN A 3 -24.13 11.24 -11.78
C GLN A 3 -23.48 11.89 -10.54
N ARG A 4 -22.77 11.10 -9.73
CA ARG A 4 -22.01 11.56 -8.55
C ARG A 4 -20.54 11.88 -8.90
N GLY A 5 -20.16 11.83 -10.19
CA GLY A 5 -18.81 12.15 -10.65
C GLY A 5 -17.84 10.97 -10.72
N PHE A 6 -18.29 9.74 -10.42
CA PHE A 6 -17.43 8.56 -10.48
C PHE A 6 -17.19 8.08 -11.91
N VAL A 7 -15.94 7.70 -12.20
CA VAL A 7 -15.62 6.79 -13.29
C VAL A 7 -16.13 5.40 -12.91
N VAL A 8 -16.94 4.78 -13.78
CA VAL A 8 -17.52 3.46 -13.52
C VAL A 8 -17.05 2.49 -14.59
N LEU A 9 -16.41 1.40 -14.15
CA LEU A 9 -15.90 0.34 -15.01
C LEU A 9 -16.81 -0.89 -14.88
N PRO A 10 -17.79 -1.09 -15.78
CA PRO A 10 -18.69 -2.24 -15.68
C PRO A 10 -17.95 -3.53 -16.06
N VAL A 11 -18.04 -4.54 -15.21
CA VAL A 11 -17.46 -5.87 -15.44
C VAL A 11 -18.58 -6.86 -15.74
N LYS A 12 -18.42 -7.64 -16.82
CA LYS A 12 -19.29 -8.78 -17.10
C LYS A 12 -18.85 -9.98 -16.25
N LEU A 13 -19.55 -10.18 -15.14
CA LEU A 13 -19.17 -11.16 -14.12
C LEU A 13 -18.94 -12.57 -14.69
N ASP A 14 -19.87 -13.11 -15.48
CA ASP A 14 -19.77 -14.48 -16.00
C ASP A 14 -18.55 -14.68 -16.92
N ASP A 15 -18.30 -13.69 -17.80
CA ASP A 15 -17.13 -13.71 -18.69
C ASP A 15 -15.83 -13.61 -17.89
N TRP A 16 -15.81 -12.80 -16.83
CA TRP A 16 -14.64 -12.61 -15.98
C TRP A 16 -14.34 -13.85 -15.12
N LEU A 17 -15.35 -14.40 -14.43
CA LEU A 17 -15.21 -15.63 -13.65
C LEU A 17 -14.74 -16.81 -14.51
N LYS A 18 -15.19 -16.91 -15.76
CA LYS A 18 -14.73 -17.95 -16.68
C LYS A 18 -13.23 -17.81 -17.00
N ARG A 19 -12.74 -16.58 -17.19
CA ARG A 19 -11.31 -16.32 -17.44
C ARG A 19 -10.46 -16.58 -16.19
N LEU A 20 -10.87 -16.04 -15.04
CA LEU A 20 -10.18 -16.27 -13.76
C LEU A 20 -9.95 -17.76 -13.47
N GLN A 21 -10.94 -18.61 -13.77
CA GLN A 21 -10.84 -20.06 -13.55
C GLN A 21 -9.99 -20.78 -14.60
N THR A 22 -9.80 -20.20 -15.79
CA THR A 22 -8.96 -20.80 -16.84
C THR A 22 -7.48 -20.60 -16.53
N ASP A 23 -7.13 -19.48 -15.91
CA ASP A 23 -5.76 -19.06 -15.66
C ASP A 23 -5.25 -19.49 -14.27
N ALA A 24 -6.12 -20.06 -13.44
CA ALA A 24 -5.83 -20.45 -12.06
C ALA A 24 -5.48 -21.95 -11.92
N GLU A 25 -4.52 -22.24 -11.05
CA GLU A 25 -4.15 -23.61 -10.68
C GLU A 25 -4.85 -24.04 -9.37
N ASP A 26 -4.55 -23.36 -8.25
CA ASP A 26 -5.01 -23.77 -6.91
C ASP A 26 -6.16 -22.90 -6.34
N CYS A 27 -6.16 -21.60 -6.65
CA CYS A 27 -7.17 -20.64 -6.19
C CYS A 27 -7.27 -19.45 -7.15
N LEU A 28 -8.35 -18.67 -7.02
CA LEU A 28 -8.61 -17.48 -7.83
C LEU A 28 -8.11 -16.22 -7.11
N TYR A 29 -7.38 -15.35 -7.80
CA TYR A 29 -6.85 -14.09 -7.24
C TYR A 29 -7.42 -12.85 -7.96
N PRO A 30 -8.71 -12.51 -7.74
CA PRO A 30 -9.39 -11.42 -8.45
C PRO A 30 -8.83 -10.03 -8.11
N GLY A 31 -8.15 -9.88 -6.96
CA GLY A 31 -7.58 -8.61 -6.53
C GLY A 31 -6.57 -8.02 -7.52
N SER A 32 -5.69 -8.86 -8.08
CA SER A 32 -4.70 -8.46 -9.09
C SER A 32 -5.36 -7.90 -10.36
N ASP A 33 -6.38 -8.60 -10.88
CA ASP A 33 -7.14 -8.15 -12.05
C ASP A 33 -7.82 -6.80 -11.80
N ILE A 34 -8.46 -6.64 -10.62
CA ILE A 34 -9.13 -5.39 -10.24
C ILE A 34 -8.12 -4.24 -10.16
N GLU A 35 -7.00 -4.46 -9.49
CA GLU A 35 -5.93 -3.46 -9.36
C GLU A 35 -5.38 -3.06 -10.74
N GLY A 36 -5.08 -4.05 -11.59
CA GLY A 36 -4.59 -3.84 -12.95
C GLY A 36 -5.57 -3.04 -13.82
N ILE A 37 -6.84 -3.42 -13.82
CA ILE A 37 -7.90 -2.71 -14.58
C ILE A 37 -8.05 -1.27 -14.07
N ALA A 38 -8.02 -1.06 -12.75
CA ALA A 38 -8.14 0.28 -12.16
C ALA A 38 -6.96 1.17 -12.57
N LYS A 39 -5.74 0.64 -12.50
CA LYS A 39 -4.51 1.31 -12.93
C LYS A 39 -4.54 1.67 -14.42
N GLU A 40 -4.87 0.71 -15.28
CA GLU A 40 -4.96 0.92 -16.73
C GLU A 40 -6.02 1.96 -17.11
N ALA A 41 -7.20 1.90 -16.48
CA ALA A 41 -8.27 2.85 -16.73
C ALA A 41 -7.87 4.28 -16.32
N GLN A 42 -7.24 4.46 -15.16
CA GLN A 42 -6.83 5.78 -14.68
C GLN A 42 -5.72 6.39 -15.54
N ARG A 43 -4.78 5.56 -16.01
CA ARG A 43 -3.76 5.98 -16.99
C ARG A 43 -4.40 6.36 -18.33
N SER A 44 -5.35 5.57 -18.82
CA SER A 44 -6.12 5.86 -20.04
C SER A 44 -6.90 7.17 -19.97
N LEU A 45 -7.34 7.54 -18.77
CA LEU A 45 -8.00 8.81 -18.49
C LEU A 45 -7.03 9.96 -18.17
N GLN A 46 -5.72 9.69 -18.12
CA GLN A 46 -4.66 10.64 -17.80
C GLN A 46 -4.88 11.35 -16.45
N LEU A 47 -5.43 10.61 -15.47
CA LEU A 47 -5.59 11.14 -14.12
C LEU A 47 -4.22 11.41 -13.50
N GLN A 48 -4.10 12.55 -12.81
CA GLN A 48 -2.84 12.98 -12.18
C GLN A 48 -2.64 12.36 -10.79
N ASP A 49 -3.72 11.87 -10.19
CA ASP A 49 -3.70 11.18 -8.91
C ASP A 49 -4.20 9.75 -9.10
N TYR A 50 -3.65 8.81 -8.33
CA TYR A 50 -4.16 7.45 -8.24
C TYR A 50 -5.20 7.36 -7.14
N PHE A 51 -6.35 6.80 -7.50
CA PHE A 51 -7.44 6.44 -6.59
C PHE A 51 -7.57 4.93 -6.56
N HIS A 52 -7.64 4.35 -5.38
CA HIS A 52 -7.94 2.93 -5.27
C HIS A 52 -9.38 2.66 -5.72
N PRO A 53 -9.65 1.53 -6.40
CA PRO A 53 -11.00 1.20 -6.82
C PRO A 53 -11.90 0.88 -5.62
N VAL A 54 -13.17 1.29 -5.68
CA VAL A 54 -14.25 0.75 -4.84
C VAL A 54 -14.93 -0.37 -5.62
N VAL A 55 -14.86 -1.60 -5.10
CA VAL A 55 -15.44 -2.77 -5.79
C VAL A 55 -16.88 -2.96 -5.38
N VAL A 56 -17.82 -2.84 -6.33
CA VAL A 56 -19.25 -2.95 -6.06
C VAL A 56 -19.87 -4.08 -6.86
N GLY A 57 -20.62 -4.94 -6.18
CA GLY A 57 -21.31 -6.05 -6.82
C GLY A 57 -22.67 -6.35 -6.20
N GLU A 58 -23.54 -6.97 -6.99
CA GLU A 58 -24.85 -7.47 -6.57
C GLU A 58 -24.90 -8.99 -6.65
N GLY A 59 -25.57 -9.66 -5.71
CA GLY A 59 -25.73 -11.11 -5.73
C GLY A 59 -24.38 -11.84 -5.75
N ALA A 60 -24.13 -12.64 -6.79
CA ALA A 60 -22.85 -13.32 -6.98
C ALA A 60 -21.66 -12.35 -7.11
N GLY A 61 -21.86 -11.20 -7.77
CA GLY A 61 -20.84 -10.16 -7.86
C GLY A 61 -20.57 -9.51 -6.50
N GLY A 62 -21.58 -9.42 -5.64
CA GLY A 62 -21.42 -8.92 -4.26
C GLY A 62 -20.58 -9.87 -3.40
N LEU A 63 -20.81 -11.18 -3.52
CA LEU A 63 -19.98 -12.18 -2.83
C LEU A 63 -18.55 -12.20 -3.38
N LEU A 64 -18.37 -12.06 -4.70
CA LEU A 64 -17.04 -11.92 -5.30
C LEU A 64 -16.32 -10.66 -4.82
N ALA A 65 -17.01 -9.52 -4.74
CA ALA A 65 -16.44 -8.28 -4.21
C ALA A 65 -15.98 -8.44 -2.76
N TYR A 66 -16.78 -9.11 -1.92
CA TYR A 66 -16.41 -9.41 -0.54
C TYR A 66 -15.15 -10.29 -0.46
N ALA A 67 -15.13 -11.39 -1.21
CA ALA A 67 -13.98 -12.30 -1.21
C ALA A 67 -12.72 -11.64 -1.78
N ALA A 68 -12.85 -10.81 -2.83
CA ALA A 68 -11.73 -10.09 -3.43
C ALA A 68 -11.11 -9.05 -2.49
N VAL A 69 -11.93 -8.33 -1.72
CA VAL A 69 -11.43 -7.38 -0.70
C VAL A 69 -10.80 -8.13 0.48
N ALA A 70 -11.33 -9.29 0.86
CA ALA A 70 -10.77 -10.07 1.94
C ALA A 70 -9.38 -10.66 1.61
N ASP A 71 -9.16 -10.98 0.33
CA ASP A 71 -7.95 -11.61 -0.21
C ASP A 71 -6.89 -10.60 -0.69
N SER A 72 -7.25 -9.32 -0.85
CA SER A 72 -6.30 -8.31 -1.35
C SER A 72 -5.31 -7.88 -0.26
N PRO A 73 -4.06 -7.54 -0.60
CA PRO A 73 -3.19 -6.78 0.29
C PRO A 73 -3.84 -5.45 0.70
N ASP A 74 -3.37 -4.86 1.80
CA ASP A 74 -3.71 -3.49 2.20
C ASP A 74 -3.48 -2.52 1.02
N ALA A 75 -4.15 -1.36 1.03
CA ALA A 75 -3.98 -0.32 0.01
C ALA A 75 -4.03 -0.83 -1.44
N THR A 76 -4.85 -1.84 -1.71
CA THR A 76 -5.12 -2.33 -3.08
C THR A 76 -6.46 -1.81 -3.59
N MET A 77 -7.41 -1.62 -2.68
CA MET A 77 -8.77 -1.16 -2.94
C MET A 77 -9.13 -0.07 -1.93
N ALA A 78 -10.01 0.87 -2.28
CA ALA A 78 -10.54 1.85 -1.32
C ALA A 78 -11.61 1.22 -0.40
N GLY A 79 -12.05 0.00 -0.75
CA GLY A 79 -13.07 -0.76 -0.05
C GLY A 79 -14.00 -1.48 -1.03
N GLY A 80 -15.04 -2.10 -0.48
CA GLY A 80 -16.01 -2.84 -1.28
C GLY A 80 -17.43 -2.82 -0.76
N ILE A 81 -18.36 -3.13 -1.66
CA ILE A 81 -19.79 -3.10 -1.40
C ILE A 81 -20.44 -4.33 -2.02
N ALA A 82 -21.18 -5.08 -1.21
CA ALA A 82 -22.06 -6.14 -1.67
C ALA A 82 -23.51 -5.75 -1.50
N ILE A 83 -24.26 -5.73 -2.59
CA ILE A 83 -25.72 -5.57 -2.59
C ILE A 83 -26.35 -6.96 -2.60
N THR A 84 -27.06 -7.30 -1.53
CA THR A 84 -27.72 -8.61 -1.35
C THR A 84 -26.83 -9.78 -1.80
N PRO A 85 -25.66 -10.00 -1.16
CA PRO A 85 -24.69 -11.00 -1.63
C PRO A 85 -25.32 -12.39 -1.71
N ALA A 86 -24.96 -13.13 -2.76
CA ALA A 86 -25.33 -14.54 -2.86
C ALA A 86 -24.67 -15.35 -1.73
N ALA A 87 -25.28 -16.49 -1.37
CA ALA A 87 -24.70 -17.40 -0.38
C ALA A 87 -23.50 -18.21 -0.91
N THR A 88 -23.46 -18.41 -2.22
CA THR A 88 -22.45 -19.22 -2.91
C THR A 88 -22.02 -18.54 -4.20
N LEU A 89 -20.72 -18.54 -4.47
CA LEU A 89 -20.10 -18.14 -5.73
C LEU A 89 -19.89 -19.40 -6.59
N ALA A 90 -20.40 -19.38 -7.82
CA ALA A 90 -20.34 -20.51 -8.73
C ALA A 90 -18.96 -20.66 -9.40
N THR A 91 -17.97 -21.10 -8.62
CA THR A 91 -16.59 -21.34 -9.08
C THR A 91 -16.13 -22.77 -8.78
N THR A 92 -15.18 -23.27 -9.57
CA THR A 92 -14.54 -24.58 -9.39
C THR A 92 -13.40 -24.55 -8.37
N LEU A 93 -12.79 -23.38 -8.18
CA LEU A 93 -11.73 -23.09 -7.22
C LEU A 93 -12.19 -22.01 -6.23
N PRO A 94 -11.69 -22.00 -4.98
CA PRO A 94 -11.96 -20.92 -4.04
C PRO A 94 -11.25 -19.63 -4.47
N ILE A 95 -11.62 -18.48 -3.88
CA ILE A 95 -10.71 -17.31 -3.85
C ILE A 95 -9.55 -17.70 -2.93
N CYS A 96 -8.36 -17.11 -3.13
CA CYS A 96 -7.15 -17.43 -2.37
C CYS A 96 -7.29 -17.12 -0.86
N ASP A 97 -6.38 -16.33 -0.27
CA ASP A 97 -6.36 -16.10 1.16
C ASP A 97 -7.49 -15.14 1.60
N GLY A 98 -7.49 -14.75 2.88
CA GLY A 98 -8.49 -13.84 3.45
C GLY A 98 -9.70 -14.56 4.03
N ALA A 99 -10.87 -14.40 3.41
CA ALA A 99 -12.11 -14.95 3.95
C ALA A 99 -12.15 -16.47 3.79
N LYS A 100 -12.26 -17.19 4.91
CA LYS A 100 -12.31 -18.65 4.93
C LYS A 100 -13.41 -19.17 4.00
N SER A 101 -13.01 -19.95 2.99
CA SER A 101 -13.94 -20.56 2.04
C SER A 101 -14.46 -21.92 2.52
N THR A 102 -15.69 -22.25 2.13
CA THR A 102 -16.29 -23.58 2.35
C THR A 102 -16.90 -24.06 1.04
N LYS A 103 -16.47 -25.24 0.57
CA LYS A 103 -17.00 -25.89 -0.62
C LYS A 103 -18.46 -26.29 -0.41
N THR A 104 -19.27 -26.06 -1.43
CA THR A 104 -20.71 -26.37 -1.49
C THR A 104 -21.00 -27.19 -2.75
N ASP A 105 -22.24 -27.65 -2.93
CA ASP A 105 -22.67 -28.38 -4.13
C ASP A 105 -22.58 -27.56 -5.43
N SER A 106 -22.60 -26.24 -5.33
CA SER A 106 -22.66 -25.31 -6.47
C SER A 106 -21.53 -24.28 -6.50
N GLY A 107 -20.42 -24.54 -5.81
CA GLY A 107 -19.25 -23.66 -5.76
C GLY A 107 -18.76 -23.41 -4.33
N TYR A 108 -18.41 -22.17 -3.99
CA TYR A 108 -17.82 -21.82 -2.70
C TYR A 108 -18.61 -20.73 -1.97
N SER A 109 -18.73 -20.89 -0.64
CA SER A 109 -19.22 -19.86 0.28
C SER A 109 -18.04 -19.28 1.06
N TYR A 110 -18.20 -18.07 1.63
CA TYR A 110 -17.14 -17.35 2.34
C TYR A 110 -17.65 -16.85 3.69
N ASP A 111 -16.79 -16.91 4.71
CA ASP A 111 -17.09 -16.43 6.06
C ASP A 111 -17.23 -14.89 6.08
N LEU A 112 -18.44 -14.41 6.38
CA LEU A 112 -18.76 -12.98 6.47
C LEU A 112 -18.26 -12.31 7.77
N SER A 113 -17.58 -13.05 8.64
CA SER A 113 -16.91 -12.53 9.84
C SER A 113 -15.39 -12.36 9.68
N ALA A 114 -14.86 -12.55 8.46
CA ALA A 114 -13.44 -12.40 8.17
C ALA A 114 -12.93 -10.98 8.47
N GLU A 115 -11.67 -10.91 8.90
CA GLU A 115 -10.94 -9.65 8.94
C GLU A 115 -10.75 -9.13 7.53
N LEU A 116 -11.02 -7.84 7.32
CA LEU A 116 -10.88 -7.21 6.03
C LEU A 116 -9.79 -6.13 6.12
N PRO A 117 -8.85 -6.11 5.17
CA PRO A 117 -7.83 -5.06 5.09
C PRO A 117 -8.49 -3.71 4.82
N GLU A 118 -9.53 -3.70 3.98
CA GLU A 118 -10.23 -2.49 3.58
C GLU A 118 -11.68 -2.43 4.07
N PRO A 119 -12.26 -1.22 4.24
CA PRO A 119 -13.63 -1.09 4.70
C PRO A 119 -14.63 -1.71 3.72
N PHE A 120 -15.55 -2.52 4.22
CA PHE A 120 -16.58 -3.16 3.40
C PHE A 120 -17.99 -2.84 3.89
N ARG A 121 -18.95 -2.76 2.97
CA ARG A 121 -20.38 -2.59 3.27
C ARG A 121 -21.21 -3.71 2.67
N ILE A 122 -22.11 -4.27 3.45
CA ILE A 122 -23.15 -5.19 2.95
C ILE A 122 -24.49 -4.48 3.03
N VAL A 123 -25.13 -4.29 1.88
CA VAL A 123 -26.42 -3.60 1.75
C VAL A 123 -27.48 -4.65 1.41
N ALA A 124 -28.45 -4.87 2.29
CA ALA A 124 -29.53 -5.82 2.03
C ALA A 124 -30.78 -5.50 2.89
N ALA A 125 -31.90 -6.15 2.57
CA ALA A 125 -33.14 -6.03 3.34
C ALA A 125 -32.98 -6.61 4.76
N ASP A 126 -32.32 -7.77 4.85
CA ASP A 126 -32.05 -8.49 6.07
C ASP A 126 -30.55 -8.71 6.23
N ARG A 127 -30.07 -8.71 7.48
CA ARG A 127 -28.66 -8.93 7.80
C ARG A 127 -28.27 -10.38 7.49
N PRO A 128 -27.27 -10.64 6.63
CA PRO A 128 -26.77 -12.00 6.41
C PRO A 128 -26.27 -12.67 7.69
N THR A 129 -26.51 -13.98 7.80
CA THR A 129 -25.98 -14.81 8.88
C THR A 129 -24.46 -14.85 8.85
N GLY A 130 -23.82 -14.87 10.01
CA GLY A 130 -22.37 -15.02 10.14
C GLY A 130 -21.58 -13.70 10.08
N MET A 131 -22.24 -12.55 9.96
CA MET A 131 -21.55 -11.25 10.09
C MET A 131 -21.13 -10.96 11.53
N SER A 132 -20.00 -10.29 11.70
CA SER A 132 -19.48 -9.77 12.97
C SER A 132 -19.51 -8.23 13.01
N ASP A 133 -19.74 -7.64 14.18
CA ASP A 133 -19.65 -6.18 14.40
C ASP A 133 -18.29 -5.76 15.00
N ALA A 134 -17.30 -6.65 15.02
CA ALA A 134 -15.94 -6.31 15.45
C ALA A 134 -15.29 -5.29 14.49
N HIS A 135 -14.22 -4.64 14.96
CA HIS A 135 -13.40 -3.76 14.11
C HIS A 135 -12.83 -4.53 12.91
N HIS A 136 -12.61 -3.83 11.79
CA HIS A 136 -12.11 -4.42 10.54
C HIS A 136 -12.97 -5.58 10.02
N ARG A 137 -14.30 -5.44 10.11
CA ARG A 137 -15.30 -6.38 9.55
C ARG A 137 -16.27 -5.63 8.64
N ALA A 138 -17.00 -6.37 7.80
CA ALA A 138 -18.02 -5.78 6.94
C ALA A 138 -19.15 -5.13 7.76
N HIS A 139 -19.48 -3.87 7.44
CA HIS A 139 -20.56 -3.14 8.09
C HIS A 139 -21.89 -3.35 7.35
N PHE A 140 -22.93 -3.74 8.08
CA PHE A 140 -24.27 -3.94 7.53
C PHE A 140 -25.07 -2.63 7.40
N ILE A 141 -25.67 -2.41 6.23
CA ILE A 141 -26.59 -1.30 5.96
C ILE A 141 -27.94 -1.90 5.58
N GLN A 142 -28.96 -1.68 6.42
CA GLN A 142 -30.30 -2.16 6.15
C GLN A 142 -31.00 -1.27 5.11
N ALA A 143 -31.43 -1.86 4.00
CA ALA A 143 -32.19 -1.19 2.96
C ALA A 143 -33.24 -2.15 2.36
N GLY A 144 -34.52 -1.78 2.48
CA GLY A 144 -35.64 -2.69 2.26
C GLY A 144 -35.85 -3.10 0.81
N ASP A 145 -35.98 -2.13 -0.10
CA ASP A 145 -36.27 -2.37 -1.52
C ASP A 145 -35.05 -2.14 -2.44
N PRO A 146 -35.04 -2.68 -3.67
CA PRO A 146 -33.89 -2.54 -4.57
C PRO A 146 -33.50 -1.08 -4.87
N PRO A 147 -34.42 -0.12 -5.08
CA PRO A 147 -34.06 1.29 -5.20
C PRO A 147 -33.32 1.84 -3.98
N ALA A 148 -33.77 1.53 -2.76
CA ALA A 148 -33.11 1.95 -1.53
C ALA A 148 -31.73 1.30 -1.36
N GLN A 149 -31.60 0.03 -1.75
CA GLN A 149 -30.31 -0.69 -1.72
C GLN A 149 -29.30 -0.06 -2.67
N ILE A 150 -29.72 0.26 -3.90
CA ILE A 150 -28.86 0.96 -4.87
C ILE A 150 -28.46 2.35 -4.36
N ALA A 151 -29.40 3.11 -3.78
CA ALA A 151 -29.10 4.43 -3.21
C ALA A 151 -28.07 4.33 -2.07
N ALA A 152 -28.28 3.41 -1.12
CA ALA A 152 -27.36 3.17 -0.02
C ALA A 152 -25.97 2.71 -0.50
N ALA A 153 -25.91 1.85 -1.51
CA ALA A 153 -24.65 1.43 -2.13
C ALA A 153 -23.93 2.60 -2.82
N VAL A 154 -24.64 3.49 -3.50
CA VAL A 154 -24.04 4.69 -4.11
C VAL A 154 -23.48 5.64 -3.05
N ASP A 155 -24.20 5.86 -1.95
CA ASP A 155 -23.72 6.72 -0.86
C ASP A 155 -22.53 6.09 -0.13
N ALA A 156 -22.57 4.78 0.13
CA ALA A 156 -21.43 4.04 0.65
C ALA A 156 -20.21 4.11 -0.28
N SER A 157 -20.41 4.02 -1.59
CA SER A 157 -19.31 4.10 -2.56
C SER A 157 -18.63 5.46 -2.50
N ALA A 158 -19.43 6.52 -2.33
CA ALA A 158 -18.90 7.86 -2.18
C ALA A 158 -18.14 8.04 -0.86
N ASP A 159 -18.66 7.55 0.26
CA ASP A 159 -17.94 7.58 1.54
C ASP A 159 -16.58 6.87 1.45
N LEU A 160 -16.50 5.72 0.77
CA LEU A 160 -15.25 4.99 0.58
C LEU A 160 -14.27 5.75 -0.34
N ALA A 161 -14.76 6.26 -1.48
CA ALA A 161 -13.94 7.01 -2.40
C ALA A 161 -13.43 8.34 -1.81
N ASP A 162 -14.25 9.06 -1.04
CA ASP A 162 -13.88 10.32 -0.39
C ASP A 162 -12.81 10.10 0.70
N ARG A 163 -12.83 8.95 1.38
CA ARG A 163 -11.79 8.57 2.36
C ARG A 163 -10.46 8.27 1.68
N ASP A 164 -10.50 7.62 0.52
CA ASP A 164 -9.30 7.33 -0.25
C ASP A 164 -8.72 8.62 -0.87
N ALA A 165 -9.57 9.55 -1.33
CA ALA A 165 -9.18 10.80 -1.99
C ALA A 165 -8.50 11.82 -1.05
N THR A 166 -7.26 11.53 -0.66
CA THR A 166 -6.41 12.40 0.16
C THR A 166 -5.48 13.26 -0.70
N ALA A 167 -5.19 14.49 -0.24
CA ALA A 167 -4.28 15.40 -0.96
C ALA A 167 -2.81 14.96 -0.90
N MET A 168 -2.43 14.26 0.17
CA MET A 168 -1.12 13.64 0.36
C MET A 168 -1.33 12.22 0.87
N PRO A 169 -0.77 11.18 0.22
CA PRO A 169 -1.06 9.80 0.55
C PRO A 169 -0.18 9.33 1.71
N VAL A 170 -0.39 9.95 2.88
CA VAL A 170 0.36 9.68 4.11
C VAL A 170 -0.50 8.93 5.12
N ILE A 171 -0.02 7.76 5.52
CA ILE A 171 -0.57 6.91 6.56
C ILE A 171 0.14 7.23 7.86
N VAL A 172 -0.60 7.62 8.89
CA VAL A 172 -0.05 7.95 10.21
C VAL A 172 -0.26 6.78 11.17
N ALA A 173 0.80 5.99 11.38
CA ALA A 173 0.85 4.95 12.39
C ALA A 173 1.33 5.56 13.73
N LYS A 174 0.38 5.80 14.64
CA LYS A 174 0.66 6.43 15.93
C LYS A 174 1.52 5.54 16.82
N ALA A 175 2.55 6.12 17.42
CA ALA A 175 3.39 5.43 18.37
C ALA A 175 2.58 4.91 19.57
N GLN A 176 2.89 3.69 20.01
CA GLN A 176 2.39 3.20 21.29
C GLN A 176 3.06 3.96 22.44
N GLY A 177 2.28 4.76 23.16
CA GLY A 177 2.78 5.62 24.23
C GLY A 177 3.36 6.94 23.71
N THR A 178 4.26 7.56 24.48
CA THR A 178 4.94 8.79 24.06
C THR A 178 5.96 8.47 22.96
N PRO A 179 5.89 9.13 21.77
CA PRO A 179 6.85 8.88 20.70
C PRO A 179 8.28 9.14 21.16
N LYS A 180 9.16 8.18 20.94
CA LYS A 180 10.62 8.31 21.21
C LYS A 180 11.42 8.67 19.97
N ALA A 181 10.81 8.54 18.79
CA ALA A 181 11.33 8.93 17.48
C ALA A 181 10.15 9.13 16.52
N VAL A 182 10.40 9.77 15.39
CA VAL A 182 9.48 9.81 14.24
C VAL A 182 10.20 9.24 13.02
N ALA A 183 9.52 8.43 12.23
CA ALA A 183 10.03 7.95 10.95
C ALA A 183 9.11 8.42 9.82
N ILE A 184 9.66 9.09 8.81
CA ILE A 184 8.98 9.24 7.52
C ILE A 184 9.49 8.14 6.60
N PHE A 185 8.57 7.34 6.07
CA PHE A 185 8.91 6.10 5.37
C PHE A 185 8.21 6.01 4.02
N PHE A 186 8.96 6.14 2.92
CA PHE A 186 8.47 5.95 1.57
C PHE A 186 8.45 4.46 1.19
N SER A 187 7.28 3.94 0.80
CA SER A 187 7.09 2.55 0.38
C SER A 187 7.79 2.22 -0.95
N GLY A 188 7.74 0.95 -1.34
CA GLY A 188 7.99 0.53 -2.72
C GLY A 188 6.91 1.02 -3.70
N ASP A 189 7.06 0.70 -4.98
CA ASP A 189 6.16 1.13 -6.06
C ASP A 189 4.77 0.47 -6.03
N GLY A 190 4.62 -0.60 -5.25
CA GLY A 190 3.34 -1.25 -4.97
C GLY A 190 2.42 -0.49 -3.99
N GLY A 191 2.92 0.57 -3.34
CA GLY A 191 2.18 1.32 -2.32
C GLY A 191 2.39 0.81 -0.89
N TRP A 192 1.64 1.37 0.06
CA TRP A 192 1.83 1.13 1.51
C TRP A 192 1.12 -0.14 2.01
N ARG A 193 1.67 -1.34 1.72
CA ARG A 193 0.88 -2.59 1.89
C ARG A 193 1.58 -3.86 2.37
N ASP A 194 2.89 -4.01 2.18
CA ASP A 194 3.59 -5.27 2.45
C ASP A 194 4.67 -5.08 3.53
N LEU A 195 5.94 -5.15 3.10
CA LEU A 195 7.13 -5.01 3.92
C LEU A 195 7.18 -3.68 4.66
N ASP A 196 6.95 -2.58 3.93
CA ASP A 196 7.00 -1.23 4.46
C ASP A 196 5.92 -0.99 5.53
N LYS A 197 4.67 -1.40 5.27
CA LYS A 197 3.60 -1.38 6.26
C LYS A 197 3.92 -2.26 7.47
N SER A 198 4.40 -3.49 7.28
CA SER A 198 4.74 -4.40 8.37
C SER A 198 5.83 -3.81 9.28
N ILE A 199 6.90 -3.27 8.69
CA ILE A 199 7.96 -2.58 9.43
C ILE A 199 7.40 -1.33 10.13
N GLY A 200 6.58 -0.53 9.45
CA GLY A 200 5.95 0.67 10.01
C GLY A 200 5.07 0.36 11.23
N ASP A 201 4.21 -0.65 11.12
CA ASP A 201 3.33 -1.10 12.20
C ASP A 201 4.16 -1.61 13.38
N TRP A 202 5.19 -2.43 13.13
CA TRP A 202 6.10 -2.90 14.18
C TRP A 202 6.80 -1.74 14.89
N LEU A 203 7.33 -0.77 14.14
CA LEU A 203 7.97 0.42 14.69
C LEU A 203 7.00 1.24 15.54
N SER A 204 5.74 1.36 15.11
CA SER A 204 4.68 2.05 15.84
C SER A 204 4.35 1.40 17.18
N GLN A 205 4.22 0.08 17.20
CA GLN A 205 4.05 -0.71 18.41
C GLN A 205 5.26 -0.59 19.35
N ASN A 206 6.43 -0.26 18.79
CA ASN A 206 7.67 -0.07 19.55
C ASN A 206 8.01 1.41 19.82
N GLY A 207 7.04 2.32 19.72
CA GLY A 207 7.14 3.69 20.21
C GLY A 207 7.72 4.71 19.22
N VAL A 208 7.79 4.37 17.93
CA VAL A 208 8.13 5.31 16.85
C VAL A 208 6.85 5.78 16.19
N GLU A 209 6.65 7.09 16.03
CA GLU A 209 5.52 7.54 15.19
C GLU A 209 5.92 7.42 13.72
N VAL A 210 5.14 6.68 12.93
CA VAL A 210 5.46 6.41 11.52
C VAL A 210 4.53 7.24 10.63
N LEU A 211 5.15 8.03 9.75
CA LEU A 211 4.53 8.74 8.65
C LEU A 211 4.85 7.97 7.37
N GLY A 212 4.04 6.94 7.09
CA GLY A 212 4.19 6.11 5.90
C GLY A 212 3.69 6.86 4.66
N VAL A 213 4.51 6.96 3.63
CA VAL A 213 4.13 7.60 2.36
C VAL A 213 3.94 6.50 1.32
N ASP A 214 2.71 6.38 0.82
CA ASP A 214 2.37 5.47 -0.27
C ASP A 214 2.97 6.02 -1.58
N SER A 215 4.08 5.43 -2.00
CA SER A 215 4.82 5.84 -3.18
C SER A 215 4.04 5.61 -4.47
N LEU A 216 3.14 4.62 -4.56
CA LEU A 216 2.30 4.38 -5.74
C LEU A 216 1.44 5.61 -6.03
N ARG A 217 0.77 6.11 -4.99
CA ARG A 217 -0.07 7.29 -5.09
C ARG A 217 0.74 8.56 -5.25
N TYR A 218 1.80 8.70 -4.47
CA TYR A 218 2.61 9.91 -4.45
C TYR A 218 3.33 10.12 -5.79
N PHE A 219 3.86 9.07 -6.41
CA PHE A 219 4.55 9.12 -7.70
C PHE A 219 3.68 8.62 -8.88
N TRP A 220 2.35 8.65 -8.71
CA TRP A 220 1.45 8.39 -9.84
C TRP A 220 1.66 9.39 -10.98
N SER A 221 1.94 10.63 -10.63
CA SER A 221 2.51 11.63 -11.54
C SER A 221 3.93 11.97 -11.14
N GLU A 222 4.74 12.38 -12.12
CA GLU A 222 6.14 12.74 -11.92
C GLU A 222 6.32 13.76 -10.78
N LYS A 223 7.28 13.50 -9.89
CA LYS A 223 7.71 14.45 -8.86
C LYS A 223 9.16 14.85 -9.06
N SER A 224 9.45 16.16 -8.94
CA SER A 224 10.83 16.61 -8.91
C SER A 224 11.47 16.32 -7.53
N PRO A 225 12.80 16.16 -7.44
CA PRO A 225 13.48 16.07 -6.15
C PRO A 225 13.27 17.29 -5.24
N GLN A 226 13.07 18.48 -5.82
CA GLN A 226 12.72 19.68 -5.07
C GLN A 226 11.34 19.53 -4.42
N GLN A 227 10.33 19.15 -5.22
CA GLN A 227 8.96 18.92 -4.76
C GLN A 227 8.95 17.88 -3.63
N MET A 228 9.65 16.76 -3.80
CA MET A 228 9.75 15.74 -2.75
C MET A 228 10.38 16.24 -1.46
N GLY A 229 11.44 17.05 -1.53
CA GLY A 229 12.04 17.64 -0.33
C GLY A 229 11.12 18.62 0.40
N ASP A 230 10.40 19.46 -0.36
CA ASP A 230 9.42 20.39 0.20
C ASP A 230 8.23 19.65 0.84
N ASP A 231 7.73 18.60 0.18
CA ASP A 231 6.63 17.77 0.67
C ASP A 231 7.02 16.99 1.94
N ILE A 232 8.25 16.46 2.02
CA ILE A 232 8.78 15.87 3.26
C ILE A 232 8.72 16.89 4.41
N GLY A 233 9.12 18.14 4.15
CA GLY A 233 9.03 19.22 5.13
C GLY A 233 7.59 19.47 5.58
N ALA A 234 6.66 19.60 4.63
CA ALA A 234 5.25 19.83 4.91
C ALA A 234 4.61 18.68 5.69
N ILE A 235 4.95 17.42 5.37
CA ILE A 235 4.47 16.24 6.10
C ILE A 235 4.92 16.29 7.57
N LEU A 236 6.21 16.57 7.82
CA LEU A 236 6.77 16.65 9.16
C LEU A 236 6.21 17.84 9.97
N ASP A 237 6.03 19.00 9.32
CA ASP A 237 5.41 20.18 9.94
C ASP A 237 3.95 19.90 10.32
N ASN A 238 3.17 19.28 9.42
CA ASN A 238 1.76 18.93 9.67
C ASN A 238 1.60 17.84 10.73
N ALA A 239 2.56 16.92 10.83
CA ALA A 239 2.59 15.91 11.90
C ALA A 239 2.87 16.52 13.28
N MET A 240 3.26 17.79 13.37
CA MET A 240 3.60 18.50 14.61
C MET A 240 4.67 17.73 15.42
N VAL A 241 5.70 17.23 14.73
CA VAL A 241 6.74 16.39 15.34
C VAL A 241 7.38 17.10 16.54
N PRO A 242 7.28 16.53 17.76
CA PRO A 242 7.81 17.14 18.98
C PRO A 242 9.29 17.50 18.89
N ASP A 243 9.72 18.57 19.55
CA ASP A 243 11.14 18.88 19.71
C ASP A 243 11.86 17.81 20.55
N GLY A 244 13.17 17.64 20.31
CA GLY A 244 14.03 16.79 21.13
C GLY A 244 13.97 15.29 20.86
N ILE A 245 13.11 14.83 19.93
CA ILE A 245 13.13 13.44 19.45
C ILE A 245 13.73 13.34 18.03
N PRO A 246 14.49 12.27 17.74
CA PRO A 246 15.12 12.07 16.44
C PRO A 246 14.09 11.80 15.33
N VAL A 247 14.43 12.22 14.12
CA VAL A 247 13.68 11.91 12.89
C VAL A 247 14.47 10.91 12.06
N ALA A 248 13.82 9.86 11.56
CA ALA A 248 14.39 8.92 10.62
C ALA A 248 13.79 9.14 9.23
N MET A 249 14.66 9.17 8.22
CA MET A 249 14.26 9.19 6.82
C MET A 249 14.42 7.78 6.28
N MET A 250 13.33 7.16 5.83
CA MET A 250 13.33 5.76 5.42
C MET A 250 12.73 5.60 4.02
N GLY A 251 13.27 4.66 3.26
CA GLY A 251 12.72 4.29 1.95
C GLY A 251 12.92 2.80 1.70
N TYR A 252 11.95 2.17 1.06
CA TYR A 252 12.03 0.79 0.57
C TYR A 252 11.92 0.76 -0.95
N SER A 253 12.81 0.02 -1.63
CA SER A 253 12.85 -0.15 -3.08
C SER A 253 12.73 1.22 -3.78
N PHE A 254 11.65 1.47 -4.51
CA PHE A 254 11.38 2.75 -5.15
C PHE A 254 11.54 3.97 -4.21
N GLY A 255 11.05 3.88 -2.97
CA GLY A 255 11.25 4.92 -1.96
C GLY A 255 12.71 5.09 -1.54
N ALA A 256 13.48 4.00 -1.48
CA ALA A 256 14.92 4.02 -1.18
C ALA A 256 15.73 4.64 -2.32
N ASP A 257 15.26 4.48 -3.56
CA ASP A 257 15.91 4.99 -4.75
C ASP A 257 15.69 6.50 -4.93
N THR A 258 14.49 6.98 -4.62
CA THR A 258 14.08 8.38 -4.83
C THR A 258 14.51 9.32 -3.70
N LEU A 259 14.43 8.87 -2.44
CA LEU A 259 14.74 9.67 -1.26
C LEU A 259 16.14 10.35 -1.28
N PRO A 260 17.23 9.69 -1.72
CA PRO A 260 18.56 10.31 -1.80
C PRO A 260 18.61 11.56 -2.68
N PHE A 261 17.82 11.62 -3.75
CA PHE A 261 17.78 12.78 -4.65
C PHE A 261 17.11 13.99 -3.99
N ALA A 262 16.12 13.76 -3.12
CA ALA A 262 15.39 14.82 -2.44
C ALA A 262 16.15 15.42 -1.26
N TRP A 263 17.20 14.75 -0.75
CA TRP A 263 17.89 15.11 0.49
C TRP A 263 18.23 16.60 0.56
N ASN A 264 18.91 17.16 -0.45
CA ASN A 264 19.35 18.56 -0.41
C ASN A 264 18.21 19.59 -0.46
N SER A 265 17.03 19.16 -0.89
CA SER A 265 15.81 19.97 -0.98
C SER A 265 15.00 19.96 0.32
N ILE A 266 15.22 18.97 1.20
CA ILE A 266 14.55 18.92 2.51
C ILE A 266 14.96 20.16 3.33
N PRO A 267 14.00 20.85 4.00
CA PRO A 267 14.30 21.98 4.86
C PRO A 267 15.41 21.66 5.87
N ALA A 268 16.37 22.58 6.03
CA ALA A 268 17.57 22.34 6.83
C ALA A 268 17.25 21.91 8.28
N GLY A 269 16.21 22.48 8.90
CA GLY A 269 15.77 22.09 10.24
C GLY A 269 15.41 20.61 10.36
N TRP A 270 14.78 20.02 9.33
CA TRP A 270 14.45 18.59 9.31
C TRP A 270 15.66 17.71 8.98
N ARG A 271 16.55 18.15 8.08
CA ARG A 271 17.82 17.45 7.80
C ARG A 271 18.74 17.37 9.01
N ASP A 272 18.84 18.47 9.77
CA ASP A 272 19.70 18.55 10.95
C ASP A 272 19.20 17.61 12.05
N ARG A 273 17.87 17.47 12.19
CA ARG A 273 17.20 16.55 13.12
C ARG A 273 17.21 15.08 12.67
N THR A 274 17.57 14.79 11.42
CA THR A 274 17.61 13.42 10.93
C THR A 274 18.72 12.64 11.65
N SER A 275 18.37 11.58 12.38
CA SER A 275 19.34 10.70 13.05
C SER A 275 19.86 9.60 12.14
N ILE A 276 19.02 9.10 11.24
CA ILE A 276 19.35 8.03 10.29
C ILE A 276 18.63 8.22 8.97
N ILE A 277 19.29 7.79 7.90
CA ILE A 277 18.73 7.61 6.57
C ILE A 277 18.81 6.11 6.25
N ALA A 278 17.71 5.38 6.38
CA ALA A 278 17.66 3.94 6.12
C ALA A 278 17.13 3.67 4.71
N LEU A 279 17.97 3.07 3.87
CA LEU A 279 17.66 2.74 2.47
C LEU A 279 17.57 1.23 2.34
N LEU A 280 16.36 0.71 2.14
CA LEU A 280 16.06 -0.72 2.09
C LEU A 280 15.91 -1.18 0.65
N ALA A 281 16.75 -2.13 0.24
CA ALA A 281 16.83 -2.67 -1.12
C ALA A 281 16.89 -1.59 -2.22
N PRO A 282 17.80 -0.60 -2.13
CA PRO A 282 17.96 0.38 -3.19
C PRO A 282 18.55 -0.27 -4.46
N SER A 283 17.95 0.04 -5.60
CA SER A 283 18.37 -0.36 -6.95
C SER A 283 19.48 0.53 -7.49
N LEU A 284 20.10 0.14 -8.61
CA LEU A 284 21.15 0.94 -9.25
C LEU A 284 20.63 2.21 -9.93
N GLU A 285 19.41 2.17 -10.45
CA GLU A 285 18.79 3.24 -11.23
C GLU A 285 17.30 3.38 -10.90
N THR A 286 16.74 4.58 -11.10
CA THR A 286 15.32 4.84 -10.83
C THR A 286 14.74 5.99 -11.67
N GLY A 287 13.41 5.99 -11.81
CA GLY A 287 12.62 7.10 -12.33
C GLY A 287 11.80 7.80 -11.23
N PHE A 288 11.20 8.95 -11.53
CA PHE A 288 10.34 9.69 -10.58
C PHE A 288 8.84 9.55 -10.88
N GLU A 289 8.46 8.54 -11.65
CA GLU A 289 7.08 8.16 -11.97
C GLU A 289 6.98 6.64 -12.01
N ILE A 290 5.94 6.06 -11.41
CA ILE A 290 5.70 4.62 -11.44
C ILE A 290 4.99 4.24 -12.73
N SER A 291 5.71 3.57 -13.63
CA SER A 291 5.18 3.06 -14.89
C SER A 291 4.53 1.70 -14.72
N ILE A 292 3.28 1.56 -15.17
CA ILE A 292 2.63 0.25 -15.33
C ILE A 292 3.15 -0.34 -16.64
N GLY A 293 3.54 -1.62 -16.62
CA GLY A 293 4.17 -2.31 -17.76
C GLY A 293 3.50 -1.98 -19.11
N GLY A 294 4.28 -1.42 -20.04
CA GLY A 294 3.84 -1.11 -21.40
C GLY A 294 3.10 0.23 -21.60
N TRP A 295 2.88 1.05 -20.57
CA TRP A 295 2.27 2.38 -20.75
C TRP A 295 3.28 3.39 -21.35
N PHE A 296 2.96 3.91 -22.55
CA PHE A 296 3.71 4.97 -23.24
C PHE A 296 3.45 6.33 -22.56
N GLY A 297 4.10 6.56 -21.42
CA GLY A 297 4.22 7.85 -20.74
C GLY A 297 5.70 8.13 -20.49
N MET A 298 6.13 9.38 -20.63
CA MET A 298 7.54 9.80 -20.59
C MET A 298 8.18 9.45 -19.25
N SER A 299 8.77 8.26 -19.11
CA SER A 299 9.66 8.00 -17.99
C SER A 299 10.77 9.05 -18.06
N THR A 300 10.90 9.86 -17.01
CA THR A 300 12.15 10.59 -16.82
C THR A 300 13.22 9.53 -16.74
N GLY A 301 14.03 9.41 -17.79
CA GLY A 301 14.94 8.30 -17.97
C GLY A 301 15.68 7.91 -16.69
N GLU A 302 15.93 6.62 -16.55
CA GLU A 302 16.61 6.00 -15.42
C GLU A 302 17.82 6.83 -14.98
N LYS A 303 17.79 7.29 -13.72
CA LYS A 303 18.84 8.09 -13.10
C LYS A 303 19.67 7.21 -12.17
N PRO A 304 21.01 7.36 -12.17
CA PRO A 304 21.86 6.55 -11.31
C PRO A 304 21.65 6.93 -9.85
N VAL A 305 21.29 5.93 -9.03
CA VAL A 305 20.99 6.08 -7.59
C VAL A 305 22.27 6.14 -6.76
N VAL A 306 23.28 5.33 -7.11
CA VAL A 306 24.53 5.18 -6.35
C VAL A 306 25.24 6.52 -6.08
N PRO A 307 25.41 7.46 -7.05
CA PRO A 307 26.02 8.75 -6.78
C PRO A 307 25.24 9.62 -5.81
N GLN A 308 23.90 9.49 -5.78
CA GLN A 308 23.06 10.24 -4.84
C GLN A 308 23.21 9.71 -3.43
N ILE A 309 23.20 8.38 -3.27
CA ILE A 309 23.48 7.75 -1.96
C ILE A 309 24.88 8.13 -1.47
N ALA A 310 25.88 8.13 -2.36
CA ALA A 310 27.26 8.49 -2.01
C ALA A 310 27.40 9.96 -1.54
N ALA A 311 26.50 10.85 -1.96
CA ALA A 311 26.47 12.26 -1.59
C ALA A 311 25.78 12.53 -0.23
N LEU A 312 25.06 11.56 0.32
CA LEU A 312 24.45 11.65 1.65
C LEU A 312 25.51 11.68 2.77
N PRO A 313 25.15 12.21 3.97
CA PRO A 313 26.02 12.16 5.14
C PRO A 313 26.25 10.70 5.58
N ALA A 314 27.44 10.17 5.25
CA ALA A 314 27.76 8.75 5.37
C ALA A 314 27.60 8.17 6.79
N ASP A 315 27.77 8.99 7.82
CA ASP A 315 27.58 8.62 9.24
C ASP A 315 26.10 8.39 9.60
N LYS A 316 25.17 8.98 8.84
CA LYS A 316 23.72 8.81 9.01
C LYS A 316 23.13 7.71 8.13
N VAL A 317 23.83 7.23 7.10
CA VAL A 317 23.24 6.28 6.14
C VAL A 317 23.38 4.83 6.62
N LEU A 318 22.27 4.10 6.57
CA LEU A 318 22.18 2.66 6.74
C LEU A 318 21.62 2.02 5.47
N CYS A 319 22.43 1.23 4.77
CA CYS A 319 22.03 0.53 3.56
C CYS A 319 21.65 -0.92 3.91
N VAL A 320 20.43 -1.34 3.58
CA VAL A 320 19.90 -2.68 3.86
C VAL A 320 19.69 -3.42 2.54
N PHE A 321 20.15 -4.66 2.43
CA PHE A 321 20.00 -5.48 1.22
C PHE A 321 19.93 -6.97 1.55
N GLY A 322 19.24 -7.74 0.72
CA GLY A 322 19.24 -9.21 0.76
C GLY A 322 20.51 -9.79 0.13
N GLU A 323 21.00 -10.91 0.65
CA GLU A 323 22.15 -11.64 0.11
C GLU A 323 22.00 -11.99 -1.38
N GLU A 324 20.79 -12.37 -1.80
CA GLU A 324 20.50 -12.81 -3.17
C GLU A 324 20.44 -11.65 -4.18
N GLU A 325 20.35 -10.38 -3.73
CA GLU A 325 20.40 -9.21 -4.61
C GLU A 325 21.79 -9.01 -5.25
N GLY A 326 22.85 -9.51 -4.62
CA GLY A 326 24.20 -9.50 -5.18
C GLY A 326 24.64 -8.14 -5.74
N ALA A 327 25.03 -8.11 -7.01
CA ALA A 327 25.52 -6.91 -7.69
C ALA A 327 24.41 -5.94 -8.14
N ASP A 328 23.15 -6.34 -8.06
CA ASP A 328 22.01 -5.53 -8.50
C ASP A 328 21.57 -4.54 -7.40
N SER A 329 22.01 -4.76 -6.16
CA SER A 329 21.82 -3.82 -5.06
C SER A 329 22.80 -2.65 -5.14
N ALA A 330 22.31 -1.42 -4.98
CA ALA A 330 23.18 -0.26 -4.81
C ALA A 330 24.08 -0.41 -3.57
N CYS A 331 23.60 -1.10 -2.53
CA CYS A 331 24.34 -1.30 -1.28
C CYS A 331 25.66 -2.07 -1.48
N THR A 332 25.81 -2.87 -2.54
CA THR A 332 27.02 -3.66 -2.79
C THR A 332 28.05 -2.93 -3.65
N GLN A 333 27.71 -1.74 -4.17
CA GLN A 333 28.59 -0.99 -5.05
C GLN A 333 29.84 -0.44 -4.32
N PRO A 334 31.02 -0.43 -4.97
CA PRO A 334 32.27 0.01 -4.36
C PRO A 334 32.23 1.43 -3.79
N GLU A 335 31.50 2.34 -4.44
CA GLU A 335 31.30 3.73 -4.04
C GLU A 335 30.66 3.85 -2.66
N LEU A 336 29.86 2.85 -2.27
CA LEU A 336 29.14 2.79 -1.01
C LEU A 336 29.83 1.89 0.03
N ALA A 337 31.05 1.42 -0.22
CA ALA A 337 31.78 0.51 0.67
C ALA A 337 31.96 1.07 2.10
N ARG A 338 31.98 2.40 2.26
CA ARG A 338 32.15 3.09 3.55
C ARG A 338 30.88 3.17 4.41
N LEU A 339 29.71 2.87 3.85
CA LEU A 339 28.44 3.04 4.55
C LEU A 339 28.22 1.91 5.57
N ARG A 340 27.41 2.18 6.59
CA ARG A 340 26.90 1.12 7.47
C ARG A 340 25.94 0.25 6.66
N LYS A 341 26.06 -1.07 6.81
CA LYS A 341 25.28 -2.04 6.06
C LYS A 341 24.58 -3.05 6.96
N ILE A 342 23.38 -3.43 6.56
CA ILE A 342 22.69 -4.62 7.02
C ILE A 342 22.51 -5.53 5.82
N GLN A 343 23.13 -6.70 5.87
CA GLN A 343 22.76 -7.79 4.98
C GLN A 343 21.72 -8.66 5.69
N THR A 344 20.65 -9.03 4.99
CA THR A 344 19.67 -10.05 5.40
C THR A 344 19.84 -11.30 4.55
N THR A 345 19.18 -12.39 4.93
CA THR A 345 18.98 -13.52 4.01
C THR A 345 17.94 -13.14 2.95
N GLY A 346 17.88 -13.91 1.85
CA GLY A 346 16.91 -13.71 0.78
C GLY A 346 17.26 -12.62 -0.22
N GLY A 347 16.29 -12.28 -1.06
CA GLY A 347 16.38 -11.21 -2.05
C GLY A 347 15.69 -9.91 -1.60
N HIS A 348 15.05 -9.25 -2.57
CA HIS A 348 14.43 -7.92 -2.46
C HIS A 348 13.37 -7.75 -1.35
N HIS A 349 12.86 -8.85 -0.81
CA HIS A 349 11.86 -8.89 0.27
C HIS A 349 12.41 -9.50 1.57
N PHE A 350 13.74 -9.66 1.71
CA PHE A 350 14.44 -10.03 2.96
C PHE A 350 13.90 -11.29 3.67
N ASP A 351 13.45 -12.30 2.91
CA ASP A 351 12.84 -13.56 3.40
C ASP A 351 11.60 -13.40 4.30
N GLY A 352 10.99 -12.21 4.36
CA GLY A 352 9.78 -11.97 5.15
C GLY A 352 9.99 -11.78 6.66
N ASP A 353 11.24 -11.78 7.17
CA ASP A 353 11.51 -11.52 8.60
C ASP A 353 11.55 -10.01 8.91
N TYR A 354 10.41 -9.37 8.73
CA TYR A 354 10.25 -7.92 8.86
C TYR A 354 10.39 -7.43 10.30
N ASP A 355 9.99 -8.24 11.27
CA ASP A 355 10.12 -7.91 12.70
C ASP A 355 11.60 -7.82 13.12
N ALA A 356 12.43 -8.78 12.71
CA ALA A 356 13.86 -8.74 13.01
C ALA A 356 14.55 -7.55 12.32
N LEU A 357 14.16 -7.24 11.08
CA LEU A 357 14.68 -6.06 10.39
C LEU A 357 14.24 -4.76 11.08
N ALA A 358 12.96 -4.63 11.46
CA ALA A 358 12.41 -3.47 12.15
C ALA A 358 13.10 -3.22 13.50
N ALA A 359 13.40 -4.29 14.25
CA ALA A 359 14.17 -4.19 15.50
C ALA A 359 15.59 -3.61 15.28
N ARG A 360 16.27 -4.01 14.21
CA ARG A 360 17.60 -3.47 13.85
C ARG A 360 17.52 -2.01 13.40
N LEU A 361 16.49 -1.65 12.65
CA LEU A 361 16.24 -0.26 12.24
C LEU A 361 15.97 0.63 13.46
N LEU A 362 15.18 0.16 14.43
CA LEU A 362 14.90 0.87 15.67
C LEU A 362 16.16 1.11 16.53
N ALA A 363 17.02 0.09 16.64
CA ALA A 363 18.29 0.21 17.34
C ALA A 363 19.18 1.27 16.68
N ALA A 364 19.24 1.25 15.35
CA ALA A 364 20.01 2.23 14.58
C ALA A 364 19.44 3.66 14.67
N MET A 365 18.12 3.83 14.72
CA MET A 365 17.44 5.12 14.90
C MET A 365 17.71 5.79 16.24
N THR A 366 17.73 5.00 17.32
CA THR A 366 17.78 5.51 18.69
C THR A 366 19.20 5.52 19.28
N GLY A 367 20.19 4.99 18.54
CA GLY A 367 21.58 4.87 19.01
C GLY A 367 21.76 3.83 20.13
N ALA A 368 20.73 3.03 20.41
CA ALA A 368 20.79 1.94 21.37
C ALA A 368 21.45 0.71 20.72
N GLY A 369 22.78 0.64 20.75
CA GLY A 369 23.53 -0.52 20.24
C GLY A 369 24.68 -0.16 19.28
N THR A 370 25.69 0.50 19.86
CA THR A 370 27.13 0.41 19.55
C THR A 370 27.71 -0.99 19.50
#